data_AF-A0A820F555-F1
#
_entry.id   AF-A0A820F555-F1
#
_cell.length_a   1.000
_cell.length_b   1.000
_cell.length_c   1.000
_cell.angle_alpha   90.00
_cell.angle_beta   90.00
_cell.angle_gamma   90.00
#
_symmetry.space_group_name_H-M   'P 1'
#
loop_
_entity.id
_entity.type
_entity.pdbx_description
1 polymer ?
#
loop_
_entity_poly.entity_id
_entity_poly.type
_entity_poly.pdbx_seq_one_letter_code
_entity_poly.pdbx_strand_id
1 'polypeptide(L)'
;MHRYVGWTGLIILIIHVVFLRLDKFDSFSTKALFNVSVLILLAIVIIIFLPWICVGKVLVQYDQPSNDLTIITFPRALYPYGSTTRISLDGHEWHAFAIALTDSYTDRHSILVAAVGDWTKGLAADYRSNKLPRHVWIRRIKGLGFMYSIHAYRRVLIVCTGSGIAPALPYIKDPLPTPL
;
A
#
# COMPACT_ATOMS: atom_id res chain seq x y z
N MET A 1 4.19 -12.45 -13.96
CA MET A 1 3.41 -13.71 -14.05
C MET A 1 2.29 -13.80 -13.00
N HIS A 2 2.52 -13.56 -11.71
CA HIS A 2 1.49 -13.72 -10.66
C HIS A 2 0.25 -12.79 -10.77
N ARG A 3 0.39 -11.59 -11.36
CA ARG A 3 -0.72 -10.63 -11.54
C ARG A 3 -1.74 -11.11 -12.59
N TYR A 4 -1.30 -11.79 -13.64
CA TYR A 4 -2.16 -12.24 -14.76
C TYR A 4 -2.97 -13.49 -14.42
N VAL A 5 -2.45 -14.36 -13.53
CA VAL A 5 -3.17 -15.55 -13.03
C VAL A 5 -4.39 -15.14 -12.20
N GLY A 6 -4.29 -14.07 -11.41
CA GLY A 6 -5.42 -13.53 -10.67
C GLY A 6 -6.54 -13.00 -11.57
N TRP A 7 -6.19 -12.25 -12.62
CA TRP A 7 -7.18 -11.73 -13.58
C TRP A 7 -7.85 -12.83 -14.40
N THR A 8 -7.11 -13.85 -14.82
CA THR A 8 -7.67 -15.00 -15.54
C THR A 8 -8.60 -15.82 -14.66
N GLY A 9 -8.24 -16.10 -13.40
CA GLY A 9 -9.12 -16.75 -12.43
C GLY A 9 -10.42 -15.95 -12.18
N LEU A 10 -10.33 -14.62 -12.11
CA LEU A 10 -11.50 -13.75 -11.96
C LEU A 10 -12.44 -13.84 -13.18
N ILE A 11 -11.88 -13.79 -14.39
CA ILE A 11 -12.66 -13.93 -15.64
C ILE A 11 -13.35 -15.30 -15.69
N ILE A 12 -12.63 -16.38 -15.37
CA ILE A 12 -13.18 -17.74 -15.32
C ILE A 12 -14.34 -17.82 -14.31
N LEU A 13 -14.19 -17.23 -13.12
CA LEU A 13 -15.24 -17.21 -12.11
C LEU A 13 -16.48 -16.43 -12.60
N ILE A 14 -16.29 -15.28 -13.24
CA ILE A 14 -17.38 -14.48 -13.82
C ILE A 14 -18.11 -15.30 -14.88
N ILE A 15 -17.38 -15.92 -15.81
CA ILE A 15 -17.95 -16.77 -16.87
C ILE A 15 -18.72 -17.93 -16.25
N HIS A 16 -18.14 -18.65 -15.29
CA HIS A 16 -18.78 -19.81 -14.67
C HIS A 16 -20.10 -19.44 -13.97
N VAL A 17 -20.13 -18.32 -13.24
CA VAL A 17 -21.35 -17.85 -12.58
C VAL A 17 -22.41 -17.38 -13.58
N VAL A 18 -22.02 -16.75 -14.69
CA VAL A 18 -22.95 -16.35 -15.75
C VAL A 18 -23.55 -17.58 -16.44
N PHE A 19 -22.74 -18.55 -16.84
CA PHE A 19 -23.20 -19.79 -17.49
C PHE A 19 -24.15 -20.60 -16.60
N LEU A 20 -23.82 -20.79 -15.31
CA LEU A 20 -24.69 -21.48 -14.35
C LEU A 20 -26.06 -20.81 -14.14
N ARG A 21 -26.18 -19.51 -14.51
CA ARG A 21 -27.42 -18.74 -14.37
C ARG A 21 -28.22 -18.67 -15.66
N LEU A 22 -27.54 -18.67 -16.83
CA LEU A 22 -28.19 -18.80 -18.13
C LEU A 22 -28.89 -20.17 -18.27
N ASP A 23 -28.28 -21.25 -17.79
CA ASP A 23 -28.89 -22.59 -17.82
C ASP A 23 -30.15 -22.72 -16.92
N LYS A 24 -30.35 -21.80 -15.97
CA LYS A 24 -31.47 -21.83 -15.01
C LYS A 24 -32.59 -20.84 -15.29
N PHE A 25 -32.36 -19.84 -16.15
CA PHE A 25 -33.35 -18.81 -16.46
C PHE A 25 -33.41 -18.59 -17.97
N ASP A 26 -34.51 -19.04 -18.59
CA ASP A 26 -34.81 -18.94 -20.04
C ASP A 26 -34.90 -17.49 -20.56
N SER A 27 -34.83 -16.49 -19.68
CA SER A 27 -34.87 -15.08 -20.04
C SER A 27 -34.15 -14.24 -18.98
N PHE A 28 -33.47 -13.17 -19.41
CA PHE A 28 -32.71 -12.24 -18.55
C PHE A 28 -33.68 -11.41 -17.69
N SER A 29 -34.31 -12.04 -16.70
CA SER A 29 -35.24 -11.40 -15.79
C SER A 29 -34.47 -10.57 -14.76
N THR A 30 -34.92 -9.35 -14.49
CA THR A 30 -34.34 -8.45 -13.47
C THR A 30 -34.28 -9.08 -12.07
N LYS A 31 -35.10 -10.11 -11.80
CA LYS A 31 -35.05 -10.92 -10.56
C LYS A 31 -33.76 -11.74 -10.43
N ALA A 32 -33.10 -12.11 -11.53
CA ALA A 32 -31.84 -12.84 -11.51
C ALA A 32 -30.67 -12.01 -10.98
N LEU A 33 -30.73 -10.67 -11.14
CA LEU A 33 -29.72 -9.73 -10.64
C LEU A 33 -29.71 -9.62 -9.11
N PHE A 34 -30.85 -9.90 -8.45
CA PHE A 34 -30.96 -9.89 -6.98
C PHE A 34 -30.61 -11.24 -6.34
N ASN A 35 -30.11 -12.21 -7.11
CA ASN A 35 -29.68 -13.48 -6.56
C ASN A 35 -28.41 -13.30 -5.71
N VAL A 36 -28.39 -13.92 -4.52
CA VAL A 36 -27.28 -13.84 -3.57
C VAL A 36 -25.92 -14.19 -4.21
N SER A 37 -25.86 -15.18 -5.11
CA SER A 37 -24.58 -15.53 -5.77
C SER A 37 -24.08 -14.46 -6.72
N VAL A 38 -24.98 -13.75 -7.41
CA VAL A 38 -24.63 -12.65 -8.32
C VAL A 38 -24.17 -11.44 -7.52
N LEU A 39 -24.84 -11.15 -6.39
CA LEU A 39 -24.45 -10.09 -5.48
C LEU A 39 -23.08 -10.35 -4.82
N ILE A 40 -22.81 -11.59 -4.40
CA ILE A 40 -21.50 -11.97 -3.85
C ILE A 40 -20.40 -11.81 -4.91
N LEU A 41 -20.64 -12.26 -6.14
CA LEU A 41 -19.68 -12.10 -7.22
C LEU A 41 -19.42 -10.61 -7.52
N LEU A 42 -20.48 -9.79 -7.59
CA LEU A 42 -20.35 -8.35 -7.77
C LEU A 42 -19.53 -7.72 -6.63
N ALA A 43 -19.79 -8.11 -5.38
CA ALA A 43 -19.02 -7.65 -4.23
C ALA A 43 -17.53 -8.03 -4.32
N ILE A 44 -17.21 -9.28 -4.70
CA ILE A 44 -15.83 -9.73 -4.90
C ILE A 44 -15.15 -8.91 -6.00
N VAL A 45 -15.83 -8.68 -7.12
CA VAL A 45 -15.31 -7.85 -8.22
C VAL A 45 -15.03 -6.43 -7.71
N ILE A 46 -15.97 -5.80 -7.01
CA ILE A 46 -15.79 -4.45 -6.45
C ILE A 46 -14.58 -4.42 -5.50
N ILE A 47 -14.44 -5.39 -4.60
CA ILE A 47 -13.32 -5.48 -3.64
C ILE A 47 -11.96 -5.60 -4.37
N ILE A 48 -11.90 -6.39 -5.44
CA ILE A 48 -10.67 -6.56 -6.24
C ILE A 48 -10.31 -5.29 -7.00
N PHE A 49 -11.30 -4.56 -7.52
CA PHE A 49 -11.10 -3.32 -8.27
C PHE A 49 -10.82 -2.10 -7.37
N LEU A 50 -11.39 -2.06 -6.16
CA LEU A 50 -11.24 -0.96 -5.20
C LEU A 50 -9.78 -0.48 -4.99
N PRO A 51 -8.78 -1.35 -4.74
CA PRO A 51 -7.40 -0.90 -4.54
C PRO A 51 -6.78 -0.24 -5.79
N TRP A 52 -7.29 -0.50 -7.00
CA TRP A 52 -6.83 0.13 -8.23
C TRP A 52 -7.43 1.52 -8.43
N ILE A 53 -8.71 1.68 -8.07
CA ILE A 53 -9.41 2.98 -8.10
C ILE A 53 -8.81 3.94 -7.06
N CYS A 54 -8.31 3.39 -5.94
CA CYS A 54 -7.64 4.15 -4.90
C CYS A 54 -6.16 4.47 -5.20
N VAL A 55 -5.66 4.25 -6.42
CA VAL A 55 -4.33 4.70 -6.83
C VAL A 55 -4.39 6.19 -7.22
N GLY A 56 -3.46 6.98 -6.72
CA GLY A 56 -3.36 8.40 -7.08
C GLY A 56 -1.91 8.86 -7.15
N LYS A 57 -1.65 9.91 -7.94
CA LYS A 57 -0.36 10.61 -7.95
C LYS A 57 -0.35 11.65 -6.84
N VAL A 58 0.74 11.72 -6.10
CA VAL A 58 0.96 12.72 -5.06
C VAL A 58 2.31 13.40 -5.28
N LEU A 59 2.34 14.71 -5.08
CA LEU A 59 3.57 15.49 -5.11
C LEU A 59 4.41 15.13 -3.89
N VAL A 60 5.66 14.74 -4.08
CA VAL A 60 6.55 14.33 -2.99
C VAL A 60 7.80 15.20 -2.93
N GLN A 61 8.40 15.25 -1.75
CA GLN A 61 9.70 15.86 -1.53
C GLN A 61 10.72 14.75 -1.27
N TYR A 62 11.87 14.87 -1.90
CA TYR A 62 12.98 13.94 -1.73
C TYR A 62 14.09 14.64 -0.97
N ASP A 63 14.71 13.89 -0.07
CA ASP A 63 15.94 14.29 0.62
C ASP A 63 16.89 13.10 0.66
N GLN A 64 18.19 13.35 0.56
CA GLN A 64 19.21 12.32 0.54
C GLN A 64 20.31 12.66 1.54
N PRO A 65 20.15 12.28 2.83
CA PRO A 65 21.15 12.55 3.85
C PRO A 65 22.44 11.74 3.64
N SER A 66 22.36 10.57 3.00
CA SER A 66 23.53 9.74 2.71
C SER A 66 23.39 9.03 1.37
N ASN A 67 24.51 8.51 0.86
CA ASN A 67 24.51 7.83 -0.42
C ASN A 67 23.62 6.57 -0.46
N ASP A 68 23.37 5.97 0.71
CA ASP A 68 22.64 4.72 0.84
C ASP A 68 21.23 4.91 1.41
N LEU A 69 20.78 6.15 1.61
CA LEU A 69 19.48 6.45 2.21
C LEU A 69 18.80 7.61 1.51
N THR A 70 17.64 7.35 0.93
CA THR A 70 16.74 8.37 0.38
C THR A 70 15.49 8.47 1.24
N ILE A 71 15.14 9.68 1.64
CA ILE A 71 13.93 10.01 2.38
C ILE A 71 12.91 10.55 1.39
N ILE A 72 11.70 9.99 1.39
CA ILE A 72 10.58 10.49 0.59
C ILE A 72 9.51 10.99 1.55
N THR A 73 9.23 12.29 1.50
CA THR A 73 8.23 12.96 2.31
C THR A 73 6.98 13.24 1.50
N PHE A 74 5.85 12.79 2.02
CA PHE A 74 4.54 12.92 1.40
C PHE A 74 3.72 13.98 2.15
N PRO A 75 3.01 14.86 1.42
CA PRO A 75 2.12 15.84 2.01
C PRO A 75 0.80 15.20 2.45
N ARG A 76 0.22 15.83 3.47
CA ARG A 76 -1.21 15.83 3.78
C ARG A 76 -1.81 14.45 4.00
N ALA A 77 -1.30 13.75 5.02
CA ALA A 77 -2.01 12.68 5.69
C ALA A 77 -1.26 12.15 6.92
N LEU A 78 -1.93 12.21 8.05
CA LEU A 78 -1.64 11.44 9.25
C LEU A 78 -2.09 10.00 9.07
N TYR A 79 -1.17 9.08 9.29
CA TYR A 79 -1.46 7.65 9.33
C TYR A 79 -1.07 7.09 10.70
N PRO A 80 -1.81 6.09 11.21
CA PRO A 80 -1.48 5.48 12.48
C PRO A 80 -0.09 4.84 12.42
N TYR A 81 0.62 4.86 13.54
CA TYR A 81 1.96 4.27 13.66
C TYR A 81 1.95 2.79 13.28
N GLY A 82 3.01 2.35 12.59
CA GLY A 82 3.08 0.99 12.06
C GLY A 82 2.30 0.77 10.76
N SER A 83 1.77 1.83 10.14
CA SER A 83 1.21 1.76 8.78
C SER A 83 2.29 1.57 7.71
N THR A 84 1.89 0.96 6.59
CA THR A 84 2.74 0.81 5.41
C THR A 84 2.12 1.50 4.21
N THR A 85 2.98 1.99 3.32
CA THR A 85 2.57 2.59 2.05
C THR A 85 3.20 1.81 0.90
N ARG A 86 2.47 1.72 -0.21
CA ARG A 86 2.99 1.19 -1.47
C ARG A 86 3.16 2.32 -2.45
N ILE A 87 4.36 2.43 -3.01
CA ILE A 87 4.74 3.49 -3.93
C ILE A 87 5.22 2.92 -5.25
N SER A 88 5.08 3.70 -6.31
CA SER A 88 5.61 3.41 -7.64
C SER A 88 6.03 4.71 -8.32
N LEU A 89 7.23 4.74 -8.92
CA LEU A 89 7.71 5.89 -9.69
C LEU A 89 7.02 5.93 -11.06
N ASP A 90 6.97 4.79 -11.74
CA ASP A 90 6.46 4.69 -13.13
C ASP A 90 5.02 4.17 -13.21
N GLY A 91 4.42 3.75 -12.10
CA GLY A 91 3.07 3.18 -12.02
C GLY A 91 2.98 1.66 -12.29
N HIS A 92 4.10 1.04 -12.71
CA HIS A 92 4.17 -0.38 -13.05
C HIS A 92 4.76 -1.24 -11.92
N GLU A 93 5.90 -0.82 -11.36
CA GLU A 93 6.59 -1.51 -10.27
C GLU A 93 6.22 -0.92 -8.92
N TRP A 94 5.70 -1.74 -8.02
CA TRP A 94 5.16 -1.31 -6.74
C TRP A 94 6.00 -1.86 -5.59
N HIS A 95 6.52 -0.96 -4.75
CA HIS A 95 7.34 -1.31 -3.59
C HIS A 95 6.65 -0.86 -2.31
N ALA A 96 6.65 -1.73 -1.30
CA ALA A 96 6.06 -1.46 0.00
C ALA A 96 7.13 -0.95 0.97
N PHE A 97 6.83 0.16 1.66
CA PHE A 97 7.68 0.73 2.68
C PHE A 97 6.87 1.05 3.93
N ALA A 98 7.52 0.93 5.08
CA ALA A 98 6.96 1.40 6.33
C ALA A 98 6.98 2.93 6.40
N ILE A 99 5.94 3.51 6.98
CA ILE A 99 5.97 4.92 7.36
C ILE A 99 6.90 5.04 8.56
N ALA A 100 8.00 5.77 8.38
CA ALA A 100 9.09 5.83 9.34
C ALA A 100 9.02 7.07 10.23
N LEU A 101 8.61 8.20 9.64
CA LEU A 101 8.46 9.46 10.35
C LEU A 101 7.07 10.01 10.07
N THR A 102 6.42 10.47 11.13
CA THR A 102 5.18 11.24 11.04
C THR A 102 5.40 12.55 11.77
N ASP A 103 4.94 13.64 11.17
CA ASP A 103 4.94 14.96 11.76
C ASP A 103 3.50 15.45 11.86
N SER A 104 3.00 15.50 13.09
CA SER A 104 1.64 15.94 13.42
C SER A 104 1.43 17.43 13.23
N TYR A 105 2.49 18.25 13.28
CA TYR A 105 2.38 19.70 13.08
C TYR A 105 2.25 20.07 11.61
N THR A 106 2.98 19.36 10.74
CA THR A 106 2.97 19.64 9.29
C THR A 106 2.04 18.73 8.48
N ASP A 107 1.38 17.76 9.13
CA ASP A 107 0.55 16.72 8.50
C ASP A 107 1.31 15.96 7.39
N ARG A 108 2.58 15.66 7.65
CA ARG A 108 3.49 14.98 6.73
C ARG A 108 3.91 13.65 7.28
N HIS A 109 4.16 12.73 6.36
CA HIS A 109 4.78 11.47 6.71
C HIS A 109 5.88 11.15 5.70
N SER A 110 6.90 10.47 6.17
CA SER A 110 8.07 10.13 5.38
C SER A 110 8.36 8.65 5.47
N ILE A 111 8.86 8.10 4.36
CA ILE A 111 9.43 6.77 4.30
C ILE A 111 10.93 6.87 4.14
N LEU A 112 11.62 5.88 4.69
CA LEU A 112 13.06 5.70 4.53
C LEU A 112 13.30 4.59 3.52
N VAL A 113 14.04 4.91 2.47
CA VAL A 113 14.40 3.97 1.40
C VAL A 113 15.90 3.77 1.43
N ALA A 114 16.33 2.63 1.97
CA ALA A 114 17.74 2.25 1.96
C ALA A 114 18.11 1.62 0.61
N ALA A 115 19.28 1.97 0.07
CA ALA A 115 19.78 1.54 -1.25
C ALA A 115 20.32 0.08 -1.25
N VAL A 116 19.46 -0.87 -0.94
CA VAL A 116 19.84 -2.29 -0.80
C VAL A 116 19.63 -3.07 -2.09
N GLY A 117 18.46 -2.94 -2.72
CA GLY A 117 18.10 -3.61 -3.97
C GLY A 117 18.24 -2.70 -5.20
N ASP A 118 18.16 -3.30 -6.38
CA ASP A 118 18.38 -2.59 -7.66
C ASP A 118 17.44 -1.39 -7.82
N TRP A 119 16.15 -1.55 -7.52
CA TRP A 119 15.17 -0.45 -7.57
C TRP A 119 15.53 0.69 -6.61
N THR A 120 15.92 0.37 -5.37
CA THR A 120 16.27 1.38 -4.36
C THR A 120 17.61 2.07 -4.65
N LYS A 121 18.56 1.35 -5.26
CA LYS A 121 19.83 1.91 -5.73
C LYS A 121 19.61 2.82 -6.94
N GLY A 122 18.73 2.43 -7.85
CA GLY A 122 18.26 3.26 -8.97
C GLY A 122 17.65 4.57 -8.48
N LEU A 123 16.72 4.50 -7.53
CA LEU A 123 16.14 5.68 -6.88
C LEU A 123 17.21 6.64 -6.32
N ALA A 124 18.19 6.11 -5.60
CA ALA A 124 19.29 6.91 -5.04
C ALA A 124 20.22 7.50 -6.13
N ALA A 125 20.45 6.79 -7.23
CA ALA A 125 21.24 7.27 -8.36
C ALA A 125 20.52 8.36 -9.17
N ASP A 126 19.22 8.19 -9.37
CA ASP A 126 18.37 9.18 -10.05
C ASP A 126 18.30 10.50 -9.29
N TYR A 127 18.41 10.46 -7.95
CA TYR A 127 18.39 11.66 -7.11
C TYR A 127 19.60 12.53 -7.38
N ARG A 128 20.78 11.91 -7.39
CA ARG A 128 22.04 12.59 -7.72
C ARG A 128 22.05 13.12 -9.15
N SER A 129 21.39 12.41 -10.06
CA SER A 129 21.29 12.79 -11.48
C SER A 129 20.19 13.82 -11.76
N ASN A 130 19.46 14.28 -10.73
CA ASN A 130 18.30 15.19 -10.85
C ASN A 130 17.22 14.67 -11.83
N LYS A 131 17.00 13.35 -11.86
CA LYS A 131 16.04 12.68 -12.76
C LYS A 131 14.75 12.22 -12.07
N LEU A 132 14.58 12.50 -10.76
CA LEU A 132 13.41 11.98 -10.05
C LEU A 132 12.09 12.62 -10.50
N PRO A 133 11.02 11.81 -10.58
CA PRO A 133 9.68 12.32 -10.80
C PRO A 133 9.18 13.06 -9.55
N ARG A 134 8.70 14.29 -9.74
CA ARG A 134 8.06 15.08 -8.66
C ARG A 134 6.78 14.44 -8.12
N HIS A 135 6.11 13.63 -8.94
CA HIS A 135 4.88 12.94 -8.59
C HIS A 135 5.13 11.45 -8.51
N VAL A 136 4.74 10.84 -7.39
CA VAL A 136 4.84 9.40 -7.16
C VAL A 136 3.43 8.82 -7.07
N TRP A 137 3.25 7.64 -7.65
CA TRP A 137 2.01 6.90 -7.51
C TRP A 137 1.97 6.24 -6.14
N ILE A 138 0.89 6.49 -5.41
CA ILE A 138 0.63 5.87 -4.11
C ILE A 138 -0.73 5.18 -4.12
N ARG A 139 -0.87 4.13 -3.31
CA ARG A 139 -2.19 3.63 -2.93
C ARG A 139 -2.71 4.45 -1.77
N ARG A 140 -3.87 5.10 -1.96
CA ARG A 140 -4.50 5.95 -0.94
C ARG A 140 -4.98 5.16 0.26
N ILE A 141 -5.45 3.93 0.03
CA ILE A 141 -5.74 2.98 1.11
C ILE A 141 -4.42 2.38 1.57
N LYS A 142 -4.04 2.72 2.80
CA LYS A 142 -2.83 2.21 3.44
C LYS A 142 -3.19 1.11 4.42
N GLY A 143 -2.44 0.01 4.36
CA GLY A 143 -2.61 -1.09 5.28
C GLY A 143 -1.93 -0.80 6.60
N LEU A 144 -2.57 -1.18 7.69
CA LEU A 144 -1.91 -1.36 8.98
C LEU A 144 -0.86 -2.45 8.80
N GLY A 145 0.42 -2.11 9.02
CA GLY A 145 1.52 -3.06 8.95
C GLY A 145 1.63 -3.88 10.21
N PHE A 146 2.56 -4.84 10.21
CA PHE A 146 2.79 -5.72 11.36
C PHE A 146 3.15 -4.96 12.64
N MET A 147 3.82 -3.81 12.52
CA MET A 147 4.15 -2.99 13.68
C MET A 147 2.92 -2.36 14.33
N TYR A 148 1.80 -2.19 13.62
CA TYR A 148 0.58 -1.70 14.25
C TYR A 148 0.10 -2.65 15.37
N SER A 149 0.36 -3.96 15.24
CA SER A 149 -0.04 -4.97 16.22
C SER A 149 0.64 -4.83 17.58
N ILE A 150 1.70 -4.02 17.71
CA ILE A 150 2.40 -3.86 19.00
C ILE A 150 1.50 -3.25 20.08
N HIS A 151 0.48 -2.47 19.70
CA HIS A 151 -0.51 -1.90 20.63
C HIS A 151 -1.34 -2.96 21.36
N ALA A 152 -1.37 -4.20 20.86
CA ALA A 152 -2.08 -5.31 21.51
C ALA A 152 -1.29 -5.92 22.69
N TYR A 153 -0.03 -5.53 22.89
CA TYR A 153 0.85 -6.12 23.89
C TYR A 153 1.27 -5.10 24.95
N ARG A 154 1.30 -5.55 26.21
CA ARG A 154 1.71 -4.70 27.35
C ARG A 154 3.22 -4.42 27.38
N ARG A 155 4.03 -5.33 26.86
CA ARG A 155 5.50 -5.23 26.83
C ARG A 155 6.00 -5.73 25.48
N VAL A 156 6.86 -4.95 24.83
CA VAL A 156 7.36 -5.24 23.49
C VAL A 156 8.86 -5.00 23.44
N LEU A 157 9.62 -5.97 22.94
CA LEU A 157 11.04 -5.81 22.61
C LEU A 157 11.16 -5.75 21.08
N ILE A 158 11.67 -4.64 20.56
CA ILE A 158 11.90 -4.46 19.13
C ILE A 158 13.39 -4.62 18.87
N VAL A 159 13.77 -5.62 18.07
CA VAL A 159 15.14 -5.83 17.59
C VAL A 159 15.17 -5.53 16.10
N CYS A 160 15.92 -4.49 15.71
CA CYS A 160 16.06 -4.05 14.33
C CYS A 160 17.49 -4.24 13.84
N THR A 161 17.66 -4.73 12.62
CA THR A 161 18.95 -4.82 11.94
C THR A 161 18.91 -4.05 10.63
N GLY A 162 19.84 -3.11 10.44
CA GLY A 162 19.93 -2.29 9.22
C GLY A 162 18.66 -1.46 8.96
N SER A 163 18.17 -1.48 7.72
CA SER A 163 16.97 -0.73 7.30
C SER A 163 15.66 -1.18 7.96
N GLY A 164 15.67 -2.35 8.63
CA GLY A 164 14.56 -2.85 9.44
C GLY A 164 14.18 -1.96 10.63
N ILE A 165 14.93 -0.89 10.91
CA ILE A 165 14.58 0.14 11.90
C ILE A 165 13.44 1.06 11.47
N ALA A 166 13.22 1.25 10.16
CA ALA A 166 12.21 2.16 9.63
C ALA A 166 10.80 2.00 10.26
N PRO A 167 10.22 0.79 10.36
CA PRO A 167 8.90 0.61 10.98
C PRO A 167 8.89 0.80 12.51
N ALA A 168 10.05 0.82 13.17
CA ALA A 168 10.18 1.06 14.63
C ALA A 168 10.32 2.54 14.99
N LEU A 169 10.87 3.36 14.09
CA LEU A 169 11.11 4.79 14.32
C LEU A 169 9.90 5.59 14.82
N PRO A 170 8.66 5.38 14.32
CA PRO A 170 7.50 6.11 14.82
C PRO A 170 7.29 5.96 16.33
N TYR A 171 7.59 4.78 16.87
CA TYR A 171 7.39 4.43 18.28
C TYR A 171 8.53 4.89 19.19
N ILE A 172 9.69 5.21 18.61
CA ILE A 172 10.83 5.79 19.35
C ILE A 172 10.63 7.29 19.48
N LYS A 173 10.15 7.95 18.42
CA LYS A 173 9.94 9.40 18.40
C LYS A 173 8.80 9.82 19.34
N ASP A 174 7.69 9.11 19.27
CA ASP A 174 6.56 9.30 20.17
C ASP A 174 6.31 7.97 20.91
N PRO A 175 6.87 7.80 22.13
CA PRO A 175 6.62 6.61 22.92
C PRO A 175 5.13 6.43 23.13
N LEU A 176 4.67 5.18 23.00
CA LEU A 176 3.26 4.81 23.17
C LEU A 176 2.71 5.43 24.46
N PRO A 177 1.47 5.97 24.45
CA PRO A 177 0.83 6.40 25.68
C PRO A 177 0.81 5.22 26.65
N THR A 178 1.36 5.41 27.85
CA THR A 178 1.36 4.38 28.88
C THR A 178 -0.08 3.95 29.14
N PRO A 179 -0.38 2.63 29.14
CA PRO A 179 -1.69 2.18 29.54
C PRO A 179 -1.93 2.64 30.99
N LEU A 180 -3.06 3.33 31.20
CA LEU A 180 -3.56 3.77 32.50
C LEU A 180 -3.74 2.57 33.45
#